data_AF-A0A9D2L1A9-F1
#
_entry.id   AF-A0A9D2L1A9-F1
#
_cell.length_a   1.000
_cell.length_b   1.000
_cell.length_c   1.000
_cell.angle_alpha   90.00
_cell.angle_beta   90.00
_cell.angle_gamma   90.00
#
_symmetry.space_group_name_H-M   'P 1'
#
loop_
_entity.id
_entity.type
_entity.pdbx_description
1 polymer ?
#
loop_
_entity_poly.entity_id
_entity_poly.type
_entity_poly.pdbx_seq_one_letter_code
_entity_poly.pdbx_strand_id
1 'polypeptide(L)' 'DCQFYTAIGSESDYRDTLSSLYTQYRDELTMCDPDEFDSLYDQRAQEYMDAGYKAITDERLAAYEAGQTTKLPQ' A
#
# COMPACT_ATOMS: atom_id res chain seq x y z
N ASP A 1 4.55 13.19 0.76
CA ASP A 1 4.40 12.39 1.98
C ASP A 1 3.34 13.06 2.85
N CYS A 2 2.28 12.35 3.23
CA CYS A 2 1.28 12.91 4.14
C CYS A 2 1.88 12.88 5.55
N GLN A 3 2.02 14.04 6.21
CA GLN A 3 2.48 14.05 7.58
C GLN A 3 1.33 13.69 8.53
N PHE A 4 1.50 12.59 9.24
CA PHE A 4 0.64 12.18 10.34
C PHE A 4 1.25 12.65 11.66
N TYR A 5 0.43 13.19 12.55
CA TYR A 5 0.83 13.56 13.91
C TYR A 5 0.97 12.33 14.83
N THR A 6 0.53 11.16 14.37
CA THR A 6 0.74 9.86 15.03
C THR A 6 1.66 8.98 14.18
N ALA A 7 2.40 8.08 14.83
CA ALA A 7 3.08 7.00 14.13
C ALA A 7 2.04 6.06 13.53
N ILE A 8 2.30 5.58 12.31
CA ILE A 8 1.55 4.50 11.67
C ILE A 8 2.31 3.22 11.95
N GLY A 9 1.90 2.48 12.98
CA GLY A 9 2.64 1.29 13.46
C GLY A 9 2.70 0.20 12.41
N SER A 10 1.58 -0.05 11.73
CA SER A 10 1.48 -1.03 10.65
C SER A 10 2.44 -0.73 9.49
N GLU A 11 2.79 0.54 9.25
CA GLU A 11 3.76 0.88 8.22
C GLU A 11 5.15 0.36 8.59
N SER A 12 5.56 0.44 9.85
CA SER A 12 6.82 -0.14 10.29
C SER A 12 6.81 -1.67 10.21
N ASP A 13 5.69 -2.28 10.55
CA ASP A 13 5.55 -3.74 10.64
C ASP A 13 5.55 -4.41 9.25
N TYR A 14 4.96 -3.76 8.23
CA TYR A 14 4.79 -4.34 6.90
C TYR A 14 5.71 -3.77 5.83
N ARG A 15 6.45 -2.68 6.08
CA ARG A 15 7.29 -1.99 5.06
C ARG A 15 8.24 -2.93 4.33
N ASP A 16 8.97 -3.77 5.04
CA ASP A 16 10.00 -4.63 4.43
C ASP A 16 9.36 -5.74 3.58
N THR A 17 8.27 -6.34 4.07
CA THR A 17 7.48 -7.34 3.34
C THR A 17 6.88 -6.74 2.07
N LEU A 18 6.24 -5.58 2.18
CA LEU A 18 5.62 -4.89 1.05
C LEU A 18 6.66 -4.38 0.05
N SER A 19 7.84 -3.96 0.48
CA SER A 19 8.93 -3.59 -0.43
C SER A 19 9.43 -4.79 -1.26
N SER A 20 9.54 -5.95 -0.61
CA SER A 20 9.95 -7.20 -1.27
C SER A 20 8.91 -7.67 -2.28
N LEU A 21 7.63 -7.72 -1.87
CA LEU A 21 6.52 -8.10 -2.75
C LEU A 21 6.36 -7.12 -3.93
N TYR A 22 6.51 -5.82 -3.69
CA TYR A 22 6.45 -4.83 -4.77
C TYR A 22 7.51 -5.08 -5.85
N THR A 23 8.75 -5.37 -5.43
CA THR A 23 9.84 -5.65 -6.36
C THR A 23 9.53 -6.87 -7.21
N GLN A 24 9.09 -7.95 -6.57
CA GLN A 24 8.70 -9.18 -7.25
C GLN A 24 7.53 -8.96 -8.22
N TYR A 25 6.43 -8.40 -7.74
CA TYR A 25 5.21 -8.23 -8.54
C TYR A 25 5.40 -7.27 -9.70
N ARG A 26 6.22 -6.22 -9.52
CA ARG A 26 6.59 -5.32 -10.61
C ARG A 26 7.28 -6.07 -11.75
N ASP A 27 8.25 -6.92 -11.43
CA ASP A 27 8.99 -7.67 -12.44
C ASP A 27 8.06 -8.64 -13.17
N GLU A 28 7.21 -9.36 -12.43
CA GLU A 28 6.25 -10.28 -13.02
C GLU A 28 5.23 -9.57 -13.93
N LEU A 29 4.70 -8.42 -13.51
CA LEU A 29 3.80 -7.61 -14.33
C LEU A 29 4.49 -7.02 -15.56
N THR A 30 5.78 -6.71 -15.48
CA THR A 30 6.54 -6.15 -16.61
C THR A 30 6.90 -7.24 -17.62
N MET A 31 7.05 -8.49 -17.18
CA MET A 31 7.45 -9.62 -18.04
C MET A 31 6.29 -10.49 -18.52
N CYS A 32 5.08 -10.30 -18.00
CA CYS A 32 3.90 -11.05 -18.45
C CYS A 32 3.46 -10.66 -19.86
N ASP A 33 2.68 -11.54 -20.49
CA ASP A 33 2.02 -11.23 -21.75
C ASP A 33 1.01 -10.08 -21.56
N PRO A 34 0.93 -9.11 -22.49
CA PRO A 34 0.01 -7.96 -22.35
C PRO A 34 -1.45 -8.35 -22.17
N ASP A 35 -1.87 -9.47 -22.77
CA ASP A 35 -3.25 -9.97 -22.68
C ASP A 35 -3.57 -10.55 -21.29
N GLU A 36 -2.55 -10.90 -20.50
CA GLU A 36 -2.68 -11.42 -19.14
C GLU A 36 -2.47 -10.36 -18.06
N PHE A 37 -1.98 -9.17 -18.45
CA PHE A 37 -1.58 -8.10 -17.52
C PHE A 37 -2.70 -7.72 -16.55
N ASP A 38 -3.92 -7.47 -17.05
CA ASP A 38 -5.02 -7.00 -16.21
C ASP A 38 -5.39 -8.04 -15.13
N SER A 39 -5.48 -9.32 -15.52
CA SER A 39 -5.78 -10.40 -14.58
C SER A 39 -4.66 -10.61 -13.57
N LEU A 40 -3.40 -10.53 -14.00
CA LEU A 40 -2.26 -10.66 -13.11
C LEU A 40 -2.17 -9.47 -12.15
N TYR A 41 -2.46 -8.26 -12.63
CA TYR A 41 -2.48 -7.04 -11.83
C TYR A 41 -3.52 -7.14 -10.72
N ASP A 42 -4.76 -7.52 -11.05
CA ASP A 42 -5.83 -7.66 -10.06
C ASP A 42 -5.47 -8.68 -8.97
N GLN A 43 -4.88 -9.81 -9.36
CA GLN A 43 -4.41 -10.81 -8.41
C GLN A 43 -3.31 -10.25 -7.50
N ARG A 44 -2.26 -9.64 -8.06
CA ARG A 44 -1.13 -9.11 -7.28
C ARG A 44 -1.51 -7.91 -6.43
N ALA A 45 -2.44 -7.08 -6.89
CA ALA A 45 -2.99 -5.99 -6.10
C ALA A 45 -3.72 -6.52 -4.86
N GLN A 46 -4.53 -7.58 -5.02
CA GLN A 46 -5.24 -8.20 -3.90
C GLN A 46 -4.26 -8.86 -2.91
N GLU A 47 -3.28 -9.63 -3.40
CA GLU A 47 -2.26 -10.24 -2.54
C GLU A 47 -1.44 -9.17 -1.78
N TYR A 48 -1.12 -8.05 -2.43
CA TYR A 48 -0.41 -6.93 -1.80
C TYR A 48 -1.25 -6.24 -0.72
N MET A 49 -2.56 -6.08 -0.96
CA MET A 49 -3.51 -5.58 0.03
C MET A 49 -3.55 -6.47 1.27
N ASP A 50 -3.67 -7.78 1.05
CA ASP A 50 -3.78 -8.78 2.11
C ASP A 50 -2.45 -8.99 2.87
N ALA A 51 -1.31 -8.73 2.24
CA ALA A 51 0.02 -8.80 2.84
C ALA A 51 0.32 -7.69 3.88
N GLY A 52 -0.62 -6.75 4.10
CA GLY A 52 -0.52 -5.74 5.14
C GLY A 52 -0.77 -4.31 4.66
N TYR A 53 -0.85 -4.07 3.35
CA TYR A 53 -1.13 -2.73 2.83
C TYR A 53 -2.52 -2.23 3.20
N LYS A 54 -3.50 -3.14 3.36
CA LYS A 54 -4.83 -2.79 3.89
C LYS A 54 -4.73 -2.24 5.32
N ALA A 55 -3.94 -2.86 6.20
CA ALA A 55 -3.77 -2.40 7.58
C ALA A 55 -3.16 -0.99 7.64
N ILE A 56 -2.16 -0.71 6.80
CA ILE A 56 -1.56 0.62 6.65
C ILE A 56 -2.60 1.64 6.21
N THR A 57 -3.39 1.30 5.20
CA THR A 57 -4.40 2.21 4.64
C THR A 57 -5.53 2.48 5.63
N ASP A 58 -6.00 1.45 6.34
CA ASP A 58 -7.02 1.58 7.39
C ASP A 58 -6.52 2.45 8.55
N GLU A 59 -5.27 2.25 9.02
CA GLU A 59 -4.69 3.05 10.11
C GLU A 59 -4.49 4.53 9.68
N ARG A 60 -4.03 4.76 8.45
CA ARG A 60 -3.92 6.11 7.88
C ARG A 60 -5.28 6.78 7.74
N LEU A 61 -6.32 6.04 7.32
CA LEU A 61 -7.68 6.56 7.23
C LEU A 61 -8.19 6.96 8.61
N ALA A 62 -8.02 6.12 9.62
CA ALA A 62 -8.41 6.43 10.99
C ALA A 62 -7.69 7.68 11.53
N ALA A 63 -6.39 7.83 11.28
CA ALA A 63 -5.63 9.00 11.67
C ALA A 63 -6.11 10.27 10.93
N TYR A 64 -6.45 10.16 9.64
CA TYR A 64 -7.02 11.25 8.86
C TYR A 64 -8.39 11.69 9.40
N GLU A 65 -9.29 10.75 9.66
CA GLU A 65 -10.62 11.00 10.22
C GLU A 65 -10.54 11.61 11.63
N ALA A 66 -9.56 11.18 12.43
CA ALA A 66 -9.26 11.77 13.73
C ALA A 66 -8.63 13.18 13.65
N GLY A 67 -8.37 13.71 12.45
CA GLY A 67 -7.74 15.01 12.25
C GLY A 67 -6.25 15.04 12.61
N GLN A 68 -5.61 13.87 12.71
CA GLN A 68 -4.18 13.70 13.02
C GLN A 68 -3.31 13.80 11.76
N THR A 69 -3.73 14.58 10.78
CA THR A 69 -2.99 14.85 9.54
C THR A 69 -2.88 16.34 9.31
N THR A 70 -1.80 16.80 8.69
CA THR A 70 -1.74 18.16 8.17
C THR A 70 -2.84 18.36 7.13
N LYS A 71 -3.80 19.24 7.40
CA LYS A 71 -4.75 19.72 6.40
C LYS A 71 -4.09 20.86 5.64
N LEU A 72 -3.94 20.72 4.31
CA LEU A 72 -3.58 21.87 3.49
C LEU A 72 -4.71 22.92 3.58
N PRO A 73 -4.40 24.20 3.76
CA PRO A 73 -5.42 25.25 3.67
C PRO A 73 -6.06 25.17 2.27
N GLN A 74 -7.40 25.29 2.23
CA GLN A 74 -8.16 25.37 0.97
C GLN A 74 -7.74 26.58 0.14
#